data_AF-A0A962P051-F1
#
_entry.id   AF-A0A962P051-F1
#
_cell.length_a   1.000
_cell.length_b   1.000
_cell.length_c   1.000
_cell.angle_alpha   90.00
_cell.angle_beta   90.00
_cell.angle_gamma   90.00
#
_symmetry.space_group_name_H-M   'P 1'
#
loop_
_entity.id
_entity.type
_entity.pdbx_description
1 polymer ?
#
loop_
_entity_poly.entity_id
_entity_poly.type
_entity_poly.pdbx_seq_one_letter_code
_entity_poly.pdbx_strand_id
1 'polypeptide(L)' 'MNNITHKSPSYRMAVAQAVVSVSREETIAAIREGKVPKGNVFEMSRAAGLLAIKNTSNVIPDC' A
#
# COMPACT_ATOMS: atom_id res chain seq x y z
N MET A 1 23.10 -1.54 4.70
CA MET A 1 22.57 -0.34 5.39
C MET A 1 23.60 0.78 5.41
N ASN A 2 23.25 1.98 4.95
CA ASN A 2 24.15 3.14 4.95
C ASN A 2 24.06 3.91 6.27
N ASN A 3 25.20 4.30 6.85
CA ASN A 3 25.20 5.12 8.06
C ASN A 3 24.67 6.53 7.75
N ILE A 4 23.58 6.92 8.42
CA ILE A 4 22.92 8.21 8.27
C ILE A 4 22.99 9.08 9.53
N THR A 5 23.73 8.67 10.57
CA THR A 5 23.79 9.35 11.88
C THR A 5 24.30 10.79 11.78
N HIS A 6 25.09 11.12 10.77
CA HIS A 6 25.61 12.45 10.52
C HIS A 6 24.60 13.42 9.86
N LYS A 7 23.45 12.93 9.38
CA LYS A 7 22.46 13.76 8.69
C LYS A 7 21.60 14.52 9.70
N SER A 8 21.44 15.83 9.51
CA SER A 8 20.53 16.63 10.33
C SER A 8 19.06 16.25 10.09
N PRO A 9 18.22 16.16 11.14
CA PRO A 9 16.79 15.92 11.00
C PRO A 9 16.11 17.00 10.16
N SER A 10 15.15 16.60 9.34
CA SER A 10 14.35 17.48 8.47
C SER A 10 12.99 16.84 8.23
N TYR A 11 12.00 17.65 7.90
CA TYR A 11 10.71 17.15 7.45
C TYR A 11 10.87 16.49 6.06
N ARG A 12 10.36 15.26 5.92
CA ARG A 12 10.44 14.48 4.68
C ARG A 12 9.04 13.98 4.32
N MET A 13 8.69 14.12 3.05
CA MET A 13 7.41 13.67 2.49
C MET A 13 7.66 13.00 1.14
N ALA A 14 6.94 11.90 0.88
CA ALA A 14 6.94 11.20 -0.39
C ALA A 14 5.52 10.77 -0.75
N VAL A 15 5.20 10.78 -2.04
CA VAL A 15 3.91 10.34 -2.58
C VAL A 15 4.18 9.30 -3.66
N ALA A 16 3.44 8.19 -3.63
CA ALA A 16 3.56 7.10 -4.59
C ALA A 16 2.16 6.63 -5.05
N GLN A 17 2.10 6.04 -6.25
CA GLN A 17 0.87 5.51 -6.83
C GLN A 17 1.14 4.13 -7.44
N ALA A 18 0.13 3.26 -7.40
CA ALA A 18 0.12 1.98 -8.11
C ALA A 18 -1.21 1.80 -8.86
N VAL A 19 -1.17 1.02 -9.95
CA VAL A 19 -2.35 0.63 -10.73
C VAL A 19 -2.38 -0.89 -10.81
N VAL A 20 -3.54 -1.47 -10.55
CA VAL A 20 -3.77 -2.92 -10.65
C VAL A 20 -4.74 -3.16 -11.80
N SER A 21 -4.28 -3.85 -12.85
CA SER A 21 -5.12 -4.33 -13.93
C SER A 21 -5.81 -5.63 -13.52
N VAL A 22 -7.09 -5.77 -13.88
CA VAL A 22 -7.85 -7.01 -13.68
C VAL A 22 -8.12 -7.67 -15.03
N SER A 23 -8.29 -8.99 -15.01
CA SER A 23 -8.47 -9.77 -16.24
C SER A 23 -9.84 -9.59 -16.90
N ARG A 24 -10.88 -9.22 -16.13
CA ARG A 24 -12.25 -9.07 -16.65
C ARG A 24 -12.98 -7.88 -16.04
N GLU A 25 -13.83 -7.24 -16.83
CA GLU A 25 -14.62 -6.07 -16.40
C GLU A 25 -15.61 -6.39 -15.28
N GLU A 26 -16.15 -7.62 -15.22
CA GLU A 26 -17.08 -8.00 -14.16
C GLU A 26 -16.41 -7.96 -12.77
N THR A 27 -15.09 -8.09 -12.71
CA THR A 27 -14.32 -7.94 -11.46
C THR A 27 -14.43 -6.51 -10.95
N ILE A 28 -14.31 -5.53 -11.84
CA ILE A 28 -14.44 -4.10 -11.50
C ILE A 28 -15.87 -3.80 -11.04
N ALA A 29 -16.87 -4.33 -11.75
CA ALA A 29 -18.27 -4.18 -11.36
C ALA A 29 -18.56 -4.77 -9.97
N ALA A 30 -18.12 -6.02 -9.74
CA ALA A 30 -18.32 -6.69 -8.45
C ALA A 30 -17.64 -5.94 -7.28
N ILE A 31 -16.45 -5.37 -7.51
CA ILE A 31 -15.77 -4.53 -6.51
C ILE A 31 -16.57 -3.25 -6.21
N ARG A 32 -17.03 -2.54 -7.25
CA ARG A 32 -17.81 -1.31 -7.11
C ARG A 32 -19.15 -1.53 -6.43
N GLU A 33 -19.80 -2.66 -6.70
CA GLU A 33 -21.09 -3.04 -6.13
C GLU A 33 -20.97 -3.76 -4.76
N GLY A 34 -19.75 -4.00 -4.27
CA GLY A 34 -19.54 -4.69 -2.99
C GLY A 34 -19.95 -6.16 -2.98
N LYS A 35 -20.05 -6.81 -4.15
CA LYS A 35 -20.50 -8.21 -4.32
C LYS A 35 -19.37 -9.24 -4.24
N VAL A 36 -18.16 -8.82 -3.87
CA VAL A 36 -17.01 -9.70 -3.73
C VAL A 36 -17.20 -10.59 -2.49
N PRO A 37 -17.11 -11.94 -2.59
CA PRO A 37 -17.36 -12.84 -1.46
C PRO A 37 -16.44 -12.64 -0.25
N LYS A 38 -15.25 -12.07 -0.47
CA LYS A 38 -14.27 -11.76 0.58
C LYS A 38 -14.55 -10.44 1.32
N GLY A 39 -15.63 -9.74 0.98
CA GLY A 39 -16.02 -8.47 1.58
C GLY A 39 -15.51 -7.24 0.81
N ASN A 40 -15.45 -6.09 1.51
CA ASN A 40 -15.15 -4.81 0.90
C ASN A 40 -13.65 -4.66 0.54
N VAL A 41 -13.36 -4.70 -0.76
CA VAL A 41 -11.99 -4.64 -1.29
C VAL A 41 -11.32 -3.28 -1.06
N PHE A 42 -12.06 -2.17 -1.14
CA PHE A 42 -11.48 -0.83 -0.95
C PHE A 42 -11.13 -0.54 0.51
N GLU A 43 -11.97 -0.99 1.45
CA GLU A 43 -11.69 -0.81 2.87
C GLU A 43 -10.53 -1.69 3.32
N MET A 44 -10.52 -2.96 2.90
CA MET A 44 -9.43 -3.87 3.24
C MET A 44 -8.09 -3.42 2.63
N SER A 45 -8.08 -2.93 1.38
CA SER A 45 -6.85 -2.42 0.76
C SER A 45 -6.30 -1.18 1.47
N ARG A 46 -7.15 -0.26 1.95
CA ARG A 46 -6.71 0.89 2.78
C ARG A 46 -6.08 0.43 4.09
N ALA A 47 -6.71 -0.50 4.80
CA ALA A 47 -6.20 -1.02 6.06
C ALA A 47 -4.85 -1.75 5.86
N ALA A 48 -4.76 -2.59 4.83
CA ALA A 48 -3.53 -3.29 4.47
C ALA A 48 -2.41 -2.30 4.12
N GLY A 49 -2.70 -1.24 3.35
CA GLY A 49 -1.74 -0.18 3.03
C GLY A 49 -1.21 0.55 4.27
N LEU A 50 -2.10 0.91 5.21
CA LEU A 50 -1.70 1.55 6.48
C LEU A 50 -0.78 0.68 7.33
N LEU A 51 -1.00 -0.64 7.34
CA LEU A 51 -0.16 -1.59 8.04
C LEU A 51 1.17 -1.81 7.31
N ALA A 52 1.16 -1.87 5.98
CA ALA A 52 2.35 -2.07 5.17
C ALA A 52 3.36 -0.91 5.31
N ILE A 53 2.89 0.35 5.31
CA ILE A 53 3.80 1.51 5.44
C ILE A 53 4.53 1.54 6.80
N LYS A 54 3.92 1.01 7.86
CA LYS A 54 4.54 0.94 9.19
C LYS A 54 5.50 -0.23 9.32
N ASN A 55 5.33 -1.27 8.49
CA ASN A 55 6.16 -2.48 8.48
C ASN A 55 7.21 -2.47 7.37
N THR A 56 7.45 -1.34 6.71
CA THR A 56 8.34 -1.26 5.53
C THR A 56 9.77 -1.71 5.86
N SER A 57 10.31 -1.34 7.02
CA SER A 57 11.64 -1.76 7.47
C SER A 57 11.79 -3.25 7.74
N ASN A 58 10.68 -3.94 8.02
CA ASN A 58 10.70 -5.40 8.24
C ASN A 58 10.69 -6.17 6.91
N VAL A 59 10.24 -5.53 5.81
CA VAL A 59 10.09 -6.15 4.49
C VAL A 59 11.27 -5.82 3.58
N ILE A 60 11.85 -4.62 3.69
CA ILE A 60 12.97 -4.15 2.86
C ILE A 60 14.28 -4.27 3.67
N PRO A 61 15.21 -5.17 3.31
CA PRO A 61 16.39 -5.49 4.12
C PRO A 61 17.32 -4.31 4.46
N ASP A 62 17.38 -3.30 3.60
CA ASP A 62 18.23 -2.11 3.75
C ASP A 62 17.42 -0.81 3.80
N CYS A 63 16.18 -0.88 4.32
CA CYS A 63 15.30 0.27 4.47
C CYS A 63 15.90 1.40 5.33
#